data_AF-A0AA35TG02-F1
#
_entry.id   AF-A0AA35TG02-F1
#
_cell.length_a   1.000
_cell.length_b   1.000
_cell.length_c   1.000
_cell.angle_alpha   90.00
_cell.angle_beta   90.00
_cell.angle_gamma   90.00
#
_symmetry.space_group_name_H-M   'P 1'
#
loop_
_entity.id
_entity.type
_entity.pdbx_description
1 polymer ?
#
loop_
_entity_poly.entity_id
_entity_poly.type
_entity_poly.pdbx_seq_one_letter_code
_entity_poly.pdbx_strand_id
1 'polypeptide(L)'
;MGAENSKAKGPNDISLNLKGLYGYQNVVIHTPQVLGSGSYGKVVKATLDKKPCAAKILHRVFIDSQDPGLSDFISRFEQECQILRDLKHPNIVQFLGVVQ
;
A
#
# COMPACT_ATOMS: atom_id res chain seq x y z
N MET A 1 12.82 0.95 -35.90
CA MET A 1 11.51 1.20 -35.26
C MET A 1 11.42 0.22 -34.10
N GLY A 2 12.05 0.45 -32.96
CA GLY A 2 11.85 1.58 -32.05
C GLY A 2 11.23 1.01 -30.77
N ALA A 3 11.95 0.11 -30.07
CA ALA A 3 11.51 -0.42 -28.79
C ALA A 3 11.63 0.70 -27.76
N GLU A 4 10.48 1.23 -27.32
CA GLU A 4 10.41 2.32 -26.36
C GLU A 4 10.98 1.92 -25.00
N ASN A 5 12.02 2.67 -24.62
CA ASN A 5 12.66 2.79 -23.32
C ASN A 5 11.83 2.29 -22.12
N SER A 6 12.20 1.12 -21.61
CA SER A 6 12.02 0.75 -20.21
C SER A 6 12.88 1.67 -19.33
N LYS A 7 12.28 2.77 -18.86
CA LYS A 7 12.87 3.63 -17.82
C LYS A 7 13.26 2.74 -16.63
N ALA A 8 14.54 2.83 -16.26
CA ALA A 8 15.14 2.06 -15.18
C ALA A 8 14.29 2.13 -13.90
N LYS A 9 13.88 0.97 -13.39
CA LYS A 9 13.36 0.77 -12.03
C LYS A 9 14.44 1.23 -11.06
N GLY A 10 14.14 2.22 -10.20
CA GLY A 10 15.09 2.66 -9.19
C GLY A 10 15.45 1.50 -8.25
N PRO A 11 16.68 1.46 -7.71
CA PRO A 11 17.20 0.34 -6.92
C PRO A 11 16.43 0.03 -5.61
N ASN A 12 15.43 0.84 -5.25
CA ASN A 12 14.68 0.75 -3.99
C ASN A 12 13.16 0.54 -4.16
N ASP A 13 12.69 0.30 -5.39
CA ASP A 13 11.28 0.03 -5.65
C ASP A 13 10.94 -1.44 -5.35
N ILE A 14 9.90 -1.65 -4.54
CA ILE A 14 9.40 -3.00 -4.25
C ILE A 14 8.33 -3.33 -5.28
N SER A 15 8.55 -4.36 -6.09
CA SER A 15 7.55 -4.89 -7.02
C SER A 15 6.96 -6.18 -6.43
N LEU A 16 5.65 -6.23 -6.22
CA LEU A 16 4.95 -7.43 -5.78
C LEU A 16 3.99 -7.89 -6.89
N ASN A 17 3.95 -9.20 -7.10
CA ASN A 17 2.96 -9.83 -7.96
C ASN A 17 1.78 -10.24 -7.09
N LEU A 18 0.61 -9.67 -7.36
CA LEU A 18 -0.60 -9.90 -6.57
C LEU A 18 -1.64 -10.77 -7.31
N LYS A 19 -1.20 -11.54 -8.31
CA LYS A 19 -2.08 -12.39 -9.14
C LYS A 19 -3.18 -13.07 -8.32
N GLY A 20 -4.42 -12.66 -8.57
CA GLY A 20 -5.63 -13.26 -7.98
C GLY A 20 -6.14 -12.57 -6.71
N LEU A 21 -5.41 -11.61 -6.13
CA LEU A 21 -5.85 -10.83 -4.98
C LEU A 21 -6.54 -9.54 -5.46
N TYR A 22 -7.84 -9.43 -5.20
CA TYR A 22 -8.68 -8.26 -5.54
C TYR A 22 -8.73 -7.87 -7.03
N GLY A 23 -8.36 -8.78 -7.94
CA GLY A 23 -8.37 -8.53 -9.39
C GLY A 23 -7.16 -7.74 -9.92
N TYR A 24 -6.17 -7.46 -9.06
CA TYR A 24 -4.95 -6.77 -9.47
C TYR A 24 -3.81 -7.75 -9.80
N GLN A 25 -2.95 -7.38 -10.73
CA GLN A 25 -1.86 -8.22 -11.20
C GLN A 25 -0.51 -7.78 -10.60
N ASN A 26 -0.25 -6.48 -10.60
CA ASN A 26 1.05 -5.92 -10.24
C ASN A 26 0.90 -4.68 -9.37
N VAL A 27 1.65 -4.63 -8.27
CA VAL A 27 1.88 -3.42 -7.51
C VAL A 27 3.36 -3.08 -7.48
N VAL A 28 3.66 -1.80 -7.68
CA VAL A 28 5.01 -1.24 -7.52
C VAL A 28 4.94 -0.17 -6.45
N ILE A 29 5.69 -0.36 -5.37
CA ILE A 29 5.79 0.58 -4.25
C ILE A 29 7.10 1.36 -4.42
N HIS A 30 6.99 2.66 -4.68
CA HIS A 30 8.14 3.54 -4.87
C HIS A 30 8.61 4.09 -3.52
N THR A 31 9.28 3.25 -2.73
CA THR A 31 9.64 3.57 -1.34
C THR A 31 10.39 4.90 -1.13
N PRO A 32 11.22 5.40 -2.07
CA PRO A 32 11.88 6.70 -1.91
C PRO A 32 10.94 7.90 -2.08
N GLN A 33 9.78 7.72 -2.71
CA GLN A 33 8.84 8.79 -3.04
C GLN A 33 7.77 8.93 -1.95
N VAL A 34 8.15 9.51 -0.81
CA VAL A 34 7.24 9.75 0.32
C VAL A 34 6.24 10.86 -0.02
N LEU A 35 4.96 10.57 0.16
CA LEU A 35 3.85 11.53 0.04
C LEU A 35 3.46 12.11 1.40
N GLY A 36 3.70 11.37 2.48
CA GLY A 36 3.46 11.83 3.85
C GLY A 36 3.98 10.83 4.90
N SER A 37 4.12 11.29 6.13
CA SER A 37 4.53 10.47 7.28
C SER A 37 3.71 10.83 8.51
N GLY A 38 3.53 9.85 9.41
CA GLY A 38 2.81 10.03 10.66
C GLY A 38 3.19 8.94 11.67
N SER A 39 2.54 8.97 12.83
CA SER A 39 2.82 8.08 13.95
C SER A 39 2.68 6.58 13.62
N TYR A 40 1.80 6.23 12.68
CA TYR A 40 1.52 4.84 12.31
C TYR A 40 2.35 4.33 11.13
N GLY A 41 3.02 5.22 10.40
CA GLY A 41 3.75 4.82 9.20
C GLY A 41 3.99 5.94 8.20
N LYS A 42 4.34 5.53 6.98
CA LYS A 42 4.60 6.43 5.85
C LYS A 42 3.70 6.10 4.67
N VAL A 43 3.27 7.13 3.97
CA VAL A 43 2.56 7.02 2.70
C VAL A 43 3.55 7.30 1.59
N VAL A 44 3.68 6.38 0.64
CA VAL A 44 4.57 6.52 -0.51
C VAL A 44 3.77 6.41 -1.80
N LYS A 45 4.35 6.90 -2.89
CA LYS A 45 3.79 6.72 -4.23
C LYS A 45 3.82 5.23 -4.59
N ALA A 46 2.75 4.76 -5.20
CA ALA A 46 2.65 3.42 -5.73
C ALA A 46 1.96 3.40 -7.10
N THR A 47 2.12 2.29 -7.80
CA THR A 47 1.45 2.02 -9.06
C THR A 47 0.79 0.65 -8.98
N LEU A 48 -0.52 0.59 -9.15
CA LEU A 48 -1.31 -0.64 -9.16
C LEU A 48 -1.88 -0.85 -10.56
N ASP A 49 -1.44 -1.87 -11.29
CA ASP A 49 -1.82 -2.15 -12.68
C ASP A 49 -1.83 -0.90 -13.59
N LYS A 50 -0.75 -0.12 -13.49
CA LYS A 50 -0.53 1.16 -14.21
C LYS A 50 -1.36 2.35 -13.69
N LYS A 51 -2.26 2.16 -12.72
CA LYS A 51 -2.96 3.25 -12.05
C LYS A 51 -2.09 3.83 -10.92
N PRO A 52 -1.79 5.14 -10.91
CA PRO A 52 -1.09 5.76 -9.79
C PRO A 52 -1.98 5.71 -8.54
N CYS A 53 -1.38 5.34 -7.41
CA CYS A 53 -2.03 5.26 -6.12
C CYS A 53 -1.04 5.62 -4.98
N ALA A 54 -1.53 5.53 -3.75
CA ALA A 54 -0.74 5.72 -2.54
C ALA A 54 -0.70 4.41 -1.75
N ALA A 55 0.48 4.03 -1.26
CA ALA A 55 0.66 2.89 -0.37
C ALA A 55 1.02 3.38 1.03
N LYS A 56 0.21 3.01 2.03
CA LYS A 56 0.49 3.26 3.45
C LYS A 56 1.29 2.08 4.00
N ILE A 57 2.54 2.31 4.35
CA ILE A 57 3.45 1.32 4.94
C ILE A 57 3.44 1.54 6.45
N LEU A 58 2.96 0.55 7.20
CA LEU A 58 2.93 0.58 8.66
C LEU A 58 4.33 0.34 9.24
N HIS A 59 4.62 0.95 10.39
CA HIS A 59 5.89 0.68 11.09
C HIS A 59 5.94 -0.76 11.61
N ARG A 60 7.09 -1.43 11.46
CA ARG A 60 7.28 -2.84 11.88
C ARG A 60 6.96 -3.10 13.34
N VAL A 61 7.17 -2.12 14.22
CA VAL A 61 6.82 -2.24 15.65
C VAL A 61 5.37 -2.65 15.87
N PHE A 62 4.46 -2.26 14.96
CA PHE A 62 3.06 -2.64 15.04
C PHE A 62 2.75 -4.05 14.53
N ILE A 63 3.67 -4.67 13.79
CA ILE A 63 3.47 -5.99 13.15
C ILE A 63 4.22 -7.09 13.93
N ASP A 64 5.45 -6.82 14.36
CA ASP A 64 6.36 -7.83 14.92
C ASP A 64 6.27 -7.94 16.45
N SER A 65 5.39 -7.17 17.10
CA SER A 65 5.33 -7.09 18.56
C SER A 65 4.32 -8.06 19.16
N GLN A 66 4.77 -8.79 20.18
CA GLN A 66 3.93 -9.62 21.06
C GLN A 66 3.28 -8.81 22.19
N ASP A 67 3.41 -7.48 22.16
CA ASP A 67 2.79 -6.57 23.12
C ASP A 67 1.26 -6.56 22.92
N PRO A 68 0.46 -6.86 23.96
CA PRO A 68 -1.00 -6.80 23.93
C PRO A 68 -1.56 -5.44 23.46
N GLY A 69 -0.86 -4.34 23.74
CA GLY A 69 -1.27 -3.00 23.29
C GLY A 69 -1.16 -2.82 21.76
N LEU A 70 -0.32 -3.62 21.10
CA LEU A 70 -0.09 -3.57 19.65
C LEU A 70 -0.97 -4.58 18.89
N SER A 71 -1.44 -5.66 19.54
CA SER A 71 -2.50 -6.50 18.96
C SER A 71 -3.81 -5.73 18.76
N ASP A 72 -4.15 -4.82 19.68
CA ASP A 72 -5.31 -3.93 19.53
C ASP A 72 -5.18 -3.01 18.31
N PHE A 73 -3.96 -2.61 17.98
CA PHE A 73 -3.71 -1.76 16.82
C PHE A 73 -4.01 -2.49 15.51
N ILE A 74 -3.54 -3.73 15.36
CA ILE A 74 -3.82 -4.53 14.15
C ILE A 74 -5.31 -4.77 14.00
N SER A 75 -6.02 -5.09 15.08
CA SER A 75 -7.48 -5.26 15.04
C SER A 75 -8.20 -3.98 14.60
N ARG A 76 -7.81 -2.81 15.11
CA ARG A 76 -8.37 -1.52 14.68
C ARG A 76 -8.06 -1.20 13.23
N PHE A 77 -6.85 -1.53 12.77
CA PHE A 77 -6.47 -1.36 11.37
C PHE A 77 -7.30 -2.26 10.45
N GLU A 78 -7.53 -3.52 10.83
CA GLU A 78 -8.41 -4.41 10.08
C GLU A 78 -9.85 -3.89 10.02
N GLN A 79 -10.38 -3.38 11.14
CA GLN A 79 -11.70 -2.72 11.18
C GLN A 79 -11.76 -1.50 10.24
N GLU A 80 -10.74 -0.64 10.25
CA GLU A 80 -10.63 0.50 9.33
C GLU A 80 -10.66 0.02 7.86
N CYS A 81 -9.89 -1.01 7.53
CA CYS A 81 -9.89 -1.60 6.20
C CYS A 81 -11.25 -2.21 5.79
N GLN A 82 -11.98 -2.82 6.73
CA GLN A 82 -13.32 -3.35 6.46
C GLN A 82 -14.30 -2.22 6.11
N ILE A 83 -14.31 -1.15 6.91
CA ILE A 83 -15.17 0.02 6.67
C ILE A 83 -14.82 0.66 5.31
N LEU A 84 -13.54 0.85 5.03
CA LEU A 84 -13.10 1.50 3.79
C LEU A 84 -13.32 0.63 2.54
N ARG A 85 -13.40 -0.70 2.68
CA ARG A 85 -13.65 -1.62 1.57
C ARG A 85 -15.01 -1.38 0.91
N ASP A 86 -16.02 -1.08 1.73
CA ASP A 86 -17.40 -0.93 1.28
C ASP A 86 -17.74 0.54 0.93
N LEU A 87 -16.94 1.50 1.40
CA LEU A 87 -17.08 2.91 1.07
C LEU A 87 -16.62 3.21 -0.37
N LYS A 88 -17.59 3.52 -1.23
CA LYS A 88 -17.36 4.02 -2.60
C LYS A 88 -18.02 5.38 -2.78
N HIS A 89 -17.27 6.45 -2.55
CA HIS A 89 -17.79 7.81 -2.61
C HIS A 89 -16.74 8.78 -3.21
N PRO A 90 -17.12 9.74 -4.07
CA PRO A 90 -16.18 10.64 -4.73
C PRO A 90 -15.31 11.49 -3.79
N ASN A 91 -15.78 11.75 -2.56
CA ASN A 91 -15.07 12.56 -1.56
C ASN A 91 -14.37 11.74 -0.47
N ILE A 92 -14.33 10.41 -0.60
CA ILE A 92 -13.63 9.53 0.34
C ILE A 92 -12.58 8.75 -0.44
N VAL A 93 -11.39 8.59 0.14
CA VAL A 93 -10.32 7.84 -0.50
C VAL A 93 -10.75 6.39 -0.69
N GLN A 94 -10.73 5.92 -1.94
CA GLN A 94 -11.06 4.54 -2.26
C GLN A 94 -9.96 3.60 -1.74
N PHE A 95 -10.35 2.67 -0.88
CA PHE A 95 -9.49 1.55 -0.50
C PHE A 95 -9.45 0.51 -1.63
N LEU A 96 -8.23 0.10 -1.98
CA LEU A 96 -7.97 -0.86 -3.06
C LEU A 96 -7.59 -2.24 -2.54
N GLY A 97 -7.01 -2.31 -1.34
CA GLY A 97 -6.58 -3.57 -0.73
C GLY A 97 -5.50 -3.35 0.33
N VAL A 98 -5.21 -4.43 1.04
CA VAL A 98 -4.12 -4.54 2.02
C VAL A 98 -3.33 -5.80 1.70
N VAL A 99 -2.01 -5.71 1.89
CA VAL A 99 -1.08 -6.83 1.80
C VAL A 99 -0.25 -6.84 3.08
N GLN A 100 -0.04 -8.02 3.64
CA GLN A 100 0.78 -8.26 4.83
C GLN A 100 2.08 -8.94 4.40
#